data_AF-A0A1Z5KQQ5-F1
#
_entry.id   AF-A0A1Z5KQQ5-F1
#
_cell.length_a   1.000
_cell.length_b   1.000
_cell.length_c   1.000
_cell.angle_alpha   90.00
_cell.angle_beta   90.00
_cell.angle_gamma   90.00
#
_symmetry.space_group_name_H-M   'P 1'
#
loop_
_entity.id
_entity.type
_entity.pdbx_description
1 polymer ?
#
loop_
_entity_poly.entity_id
_entity_poly.type
_entity_poly.pdbx_seq_one_letter_code
_entity_poly.pdbx_strand_id
1 'polypeptide(L)'
;MAPRHSSVVLFYKYFLPSDYPLLHEHARYYETKLHQFQKDLCDRLALKGRVLLAAEGINGTVSAESLNVLQSYMDAMEEFDLVQEFGVPEDCPDKDIASHNKTSYRIFQNIDWKTSNNHQGVLEPFPDLKISIVKEIISTGGTISVEDIRENGGTHLPPSEFHRAITENPDAVLIDVRNTFEYEIGHFVHPASQNPAMNPEMVTFSSFESSFCDKKADELKGKKVLMYCTGGIRCEKASVMLKKRGVTDVSQLQGGIHRYLEEYGDQGLFRGLNFVFDQRVAMSPAECQNPHAPSAKHDIVGKCVSCQGAFDELCGSRVCTVCRDLVLVCPSCQVQLREYHCMKHSSWKECYFTFLEIVSKEELLSQSEQLLRLRESFVPPSSYKNVRRTLSRQIEKVTQRIDALDSGLACADPNAPRRCRSCMEPLTSCDGRCWGFWKTKQTSSLKEVDISKLGKIQAISIGDLVQPGLHWNELRYGSKVGPDGKTRRGAVVELKSWGSGSDEIDCVAVKWVDTKKDELLIYRWGTLSRNGIRMYDLKKIGNAVKE
;
A
#
# COMPACT_ATOMS: atom_id res chain seq x y z
N MET A 1 15.03 -29.55 -6.56
CA MET A 1 14.18 -29.13 -5.41
C MET A 1 12.73 -29.22 -5.87
N ALA A 2 11.88 -29.96 -5.17
CA ALA A 2 10.44 -29.94 -5.45
C ALA A 2 9.90 -28.50 -5.25
N PRO A 3 8.94 -28.04 -6.06
CA PRO A 3 8.33 -26.73 -5.86
C PRO A 3 7.74 -26.66 -4.45
N ARG A 4 8.15 -25.66 -3.66
CA ARG A 4 7.57 -25.42 -2.35
C ARG A 4 6.16 -24.91 -2.58
N HIS A 5 5.17 -25.74 -2.25
CA HIS A 5 3.78 -25.29 -2.18
C HIS A 5 3.64 -24.35 -0.99
N SER A 6 2.80 -23.33 -1.14
CA SER A 6 2.37 -22.48 -0.02
C SER A 6 0.87 -22.32 -0.09
N SER A 7 0.25 -22.19 1.07
CA SER A 7 -1.18 -21.91 1.20
C SER A 7 -1.34 -20.51 1.77
N VAL A 8 -2.45 -19.86 1.43
CA VAL A 8 -2.81 -18.51 1.89
C VAL A 8 -4.21 -18.55 2.47
N VAL A 9 -4.43 -17.87 3.59
CA VAL A 9 -5.76 -17.60 4.14
C VAL A 9 -6.01 -16.10 4.20
N LEU A 10 -7.18 -15.67 3.72
CA LEU A 10 -7.71 -14.32 3.79
C LEU A 10 -8.91 -14.31 4.75
N PHE A 11 -8.98 -13.30 5.61
CA PHE A 11 -10.06 -13.20 6.59
C PHE A 11 -10.24 -11.76 7.09
N TYR A 12 -11.43 -11.48 7.62
CA TYR A 12 -11.69 -10.30 8.44
C TYR A 12 -12.82 -10.58 9.43
N LYS A 13 -12.89 -9.79 10.49
CA LYS A 13 -14.00 -9.77 11.45
C LYS A 13 -14.08 -8.41 12.13
N TYR A 14 -15.29 -7.87 12.21
CA TYR A 14 -15.58 -6.71 13.05
C TYR A 14 -15.92 -7.14 14.47
N PHE A 15 -15.43 -6.42 15.46
CA PHE A 15 -15.78 -6.62 16.87
C PHE A 15 -16.90 -5.66 17.22
N LEU A 16 -18.14 -6.15 17.36
CA LEU A 16 -19.28 -5.32 17.71
C LEU A 16 -19.16 -4.81 19.15
N PRO A 17 -19.30 -3.50 19.42
CA PRO A 17 -19.26 -2.96 20.78
C PRO A 17 -20.33 -3.52 21.71
N SER A 18 -21.49 -3.91 21.18
CA SER A 18 -22.54 -4.60 21.94
C SER A 18 -22.11 -5.97 22.47
N ASP A 19 -21.23 -6.65 21.73
CA ASP A 19 -20.85 -8.04 22.00
C ASP A 19 -19.57 -8.09 22.83
N TYR A 20 -18.70 -7.09 22.65
CA TYR A 20 -17.39 -7.01 23.29
C TYR A 20 -17.13 -5.63 23.92
N PRO A 21 -17.99 -5.14 24.83
CA PRO A 21 -17.88 -3.77 25.37
C PRO A 21 -16.52 -3.50 26.02
N LEU A 22 -16.01 -4.49 26.77
CA LEU A 22 -14.71 -4.42 27.44
C LEU A 22 -13.54 -4.17 26.47
N LEU A 23 -13.58 -4.78 25.27
CA LEU A 23 -12.57 -4.56 24.23
C LEU A 23 -12.58 -3.10 23.77
N HIS A 24 -13.75 -2.50 23.60
CA HIS A 24 -13.91 -1.14 23.10
C HIS A 24 -13.60 -0.07 24.16
N GLU A 25 -14.06 -0.27 25.40
CA GLU A 25 -13.78 0.63 26.52
C GLU A 25 -12.28 0.71 26.83
N HIS A 26 -11.56 -0.41 26.69
CA HIS A 26 -10.12 -0.50 26.94
C HIS A 26 -9.31 -0.83 25.67
N ALA A 27 -9.70 -0.24 24.53
CA ALA A 27 -9.11 -0.51 23.22
C ALA A 27 -7.57 -0.54 23.19
N ARG A 28 -6.90 0.48 23.75
CA ARG A 28 -5.43 0.57 23.73
C ARG A 28 -4.75 -0.61 24.43
N TYR A 29 -5.35 -1.09 25.52
CA TYR A 29 -4.83 -2.22 26.28
C TYR A 29 -4.92 -3.49 25.43
N TYR A 30 -6.11 -3.78 24.89
CA TYR A 30 -6.34 -5.00 24.12
C TYR A 30 -5.66 -5.00 22.75
N GLU A 31 -5.63 -3.87 22.03
CA GLU A 31 -4.93 -3.76 20.73
C GLU A 31 -3.44 -4.12 20.86
N THR A 32 -2.78 -3.64 21.92
CA THR A 32 -1.36 -3.93 22.18
C THR A 32 -1.14 -5.41 22.47
N LYS A 33 -2.01 -6.02 23.28
CA LYS A 33 -1.89 -7.45 23.62
C LYS A 33 -2.26 -8.37 22.46
N LEU A 34 -3.30 -8.03 21.69
CA LEU A 34 -3.69 -8.74 20.48
C LEU A 34 -2.59 -8.66 19.42
N HIS A 35 -1.93 -7.51 19.28
CA HIS A 35 -0.76 -7.37 18.40
C HIS A 35 0.35 -8.36 18.80
N GLN A 36 0.67 -8.42 20.09
CA GLN A 36 1.68 -9.33 20.60
C GLN A 36 1.28 -10.80 20.41
N PHE A 37 0.02 -11.16 20.71
CA PHE A 37 -0.51 -12.51 20.48
C PHE A 37 -0.44 -12.92 19.01
N GLN A 38 -0.88 -12.05 18.08
CA GLN A 38 -0.78 -12.33 16.65
C GLN A 38 0.68 -12.54 16.23
N LYS A 39 1.59 -11.73 16.76
CA LYS A 39 3.02 -11.84 16.47
C LYS A 39 3.57 -13.17 16.95
N ASP A 40 3.34 -13.52 18.21
CA ASP A 40 3.86 -14.74 18.81
C ASP A 40 3.28 -16.00 18.15
N LEU A 41 1.99 -15.99 17.82
CA LEU A 41 1.33 -17.08 17.12
C LEU A 41 1.88 -17.23 15.69
N CYS A 42 2.00 -16.13 14.94
CA CYS A 42 2.53 -16.17 13.58
C CYS A 42 4.01 -16.55 13.55
N ASP A 43 4.84 -16.03 14.46
CA ASP A 43 6.27 -16.35 14.53
C ASP A 43 6.47 -17.84 14.87
N ARG A 44 5.71 -18.38 15.84
CA ARG A 44 5.74 -19.80 16.22
C ARG A 44 5.34 -20.74 15.07
N LEU A 45 4.37 -20.33 14.27
CA LEU A 45 3.89 -21.10 13.10
C LEU A 45 4.65 -20.76 11.81
N ALA A 46 5.69 -19.93 11.88
CA ALA A 46 6.48 -19.45 10.74
C ALA A 46 5.64 -18.82 9.61
N LEU A 47 4.56 -18.12 9.97
CA LEU A 47 3.66 -17.47 9.02
C LEU A 47 4.29 -16.18 8.47
N LYS A 48 4.02 -15.90 7.20
CA LYS A 48 4.27 -14.59 6.56
C LYS A 48 2.94 -13.97 6.16
N GLY A 49 2.88 -12.66 6.00
CA GLY A 49 1.59 -12.02 5.71
C GLY A 49 1.45 -10.60 6.17
N ARG A 50 0.21 -10.13 6.12
CA ARG A 50 -0.23 -8.81 6.59
C ARG A 50 -1.43 -9.00 7.50
N VAL A 51 -1.37 -8.46 8.72
CA VAL A 51 -2.52 -8.42 9.65
C VAL A 51 -2.69 -6.99 10.12
N LEU A 52 -3.92 -6.50 10.03
CA LEU A 52 -4.37 -5.22 10.54
C LEU A 52 -5.26 -5.47 11.75
N LEU A 53 -4.96 -4.79 12.85
CA LEU A 53 -5.72 -4.82 14.08
C LEU A 53 -6.22 -3.42 14.40
N ALA A 54 -7.46 -3.31 14.82
CA ALA A 54 -8.05 -2.11 15.39
C ALA A 54 -9.06 -2.52 16.47
N ALA A 55 -9.46 -1.58 17.32
CA ALA A 55 -10.61 -1.77 18.19
C ALA A 55 -11.85 -2.24 17.41
N GLU A 56 -12.03 -1.75 16.18
CA GLU A 56 -13.15 -2.16 15.33
C GLU A 56 -13.07 -3.61 14.83
N GLY A 57 -11.91 -4.27 14.84
CA GLY A 57 -11.80 -5.60 14.25
C GLY A 57 -10.39 -6.07 13.89
N ILE A 58 -10.36 -7.16 13.12
CA ILE A 58 -9.16 -7.74 12.51
C ILE A 58 -9.37 -7.94 11.01
N ASN A 59 -8.32 -7.73 10.21
CA ASN A 59 -8.28 -8.04 8.78
C ASN A 59 -6.90 -8.60 8.45
N GLY A 60 -6.84 -9.76 7.82
CA GLY A 60 -5.58 -10.46 7.62
C GLY A 60 -5.50 -11.25 6.33
N THR A 61 -4.29 -11.35 5.82
CA THR A 61 -3.91 -12.34 4.82
C THR A 61 -2.57 -12.92 5.23
N VAL A 62 -2.55 -14.20 5.58
CA VAL A 62 -1.33 -14.91 6.02
C VAL A 62 -1.11 -16.15 5.17
N SER A 63 0.16 -16.51 5.00
CA SER A 63 0.60 -17.65 4.21
C SER A 63 1.52 -18.55 5.03
N ALA A 64 1.41 -19.85 4.79
CA ALA A 64 2.28 -20.88 5.35
C ALA A 64 2.75 -21.85 4.27
N GLU A 65 3.67 -22.75 4.63
CA GLU A 65 4.13 -23.84 3.77
C GLU A 65 3.03 -24.87 3.43
N SER A 66 1.99 -24.97 4.26
CA SER A 66 0.89 -25.91 4.03
C SER A 66 -0.40 -25.45 4.66
N LEU A 67 -1.52 -26.00 4.17
CA LEU A 67 -2.84 -25.77 4.73
C LEU A 67 -2.95 -26.27 6.18
N ASN A 68 -2.22 -27.32 6.57
CA ASN A 68 -2.25 -27.85 7.94
C ASN A 68 -1.70 -26.81 8.95
N VAL A 69 -0.63 -26.08 8.58
CA VAL A 69 -0.08 -25.02 9.44
C VAL A 69 -1.07 -23.85 9.55
N LEU A 70 -1.77 -23.52 8.46
CA LEU A 70 -2.85 -22.53 8.51
C LEU A 70 -4.03 -23.03 9.36
N GLN A 71 -4.35 -24.32 9.33
CA GLN A 71 -5.38 -24.89 10.20
C GLN A 71 -5.01 -24.71 11.67
N SER A 72 -3.76 -24.96 12.06
CA SER A 72 -3.30 -24.67 13.44
C SER A 72 -3.42 -23.19 13.83
N TYR A 73 -3.23 -22.26 12.88
CA TYR A 73 -3.49 -20.84 13.12
C TYR A 73 -4.99 -20.57 13.33
N MET A 74 -5.85 -21.11 12.47
CA MET A 74 -7.31 -20.93 12.55
C MET A 74 -7.88 -21.53 13.83
N ASP A 75 -7.42 -22.72 14.24
CA ASP A 75 -7.86 -23.38 15.47
C ASP A 75 -7.44 -22.56 16.71
N ALA A 76 -6.18 -22.10 16.76
CA ALA A 76 -5.71 -21.25 17.85
C ALA A 76 -6.46 -19.91 17.93
N MET A 77 -6.88 -19.36 16.79
CA MET A 77 -7.74 -18.19 16.73
C MET A 77 -9.14 -18.50 17.28
N GLU A 78 -9.77 -19.60 16.86
CA GLU A 78 -11.13 -19.99 17.29
C GLU A 78 -11.21 -20.30 18.80
N GLU A 79 -10.13 -20.85 19.38
CA GLU A 79 -10.04 -21.17 20.81
C GLU A 79 -9.72 -19.96 21.70
N PHE A 80 -9.15 -18.90 21.13
CA PHE A 80 -8.67 -17.73 21.87
C PHE A 80 -9.81 -17.01 22.61
N ASP A 81 -9.66 -16.88 23.93
CA ASP A 81 -10.55 -16.10 24.79
C ASP A 81 -9.80 -14.88 25.35
N LEU A 82 -10.28 -13.68 25.00
CA LEU A 82 -9.62 -12.42 25.30
C LEU A 82 -9.39 -12.22 26.80
N VAL A 83 -10.37 -12.57 27.63
CA VAL A 83 -10.34 -12.30 29.07
C VAL A 83 -9.52 -13.37 29.80
N GLN A 84 -9.64 -14.64 29.38
CA GLN A 84 -8.83 -15.71 29.95
C GLN A 84 -7.34 -15.53 29.67
N GLU A 85 -7.00 -15.10 28.45
CA GLU A 85 -5.61 -14.93 28.03
C GLU A 85 -4.97 -13.66 28.61
N PHE A 86 -5.71 -12.55 28.66
CA PHE A 86 -5.11 -11.24 28.98
C PHE A 86 -5.54 -10.65 30.31
N GLY A 87 -6.60 -11.17 30.93
CA GLY A 87 -7.25 -10.57 32.07
C GLY A 87 -8.03 -9.30 31.74
N VAL A 88 -8.54 -8.68 32.80
CA VAL A 88 -9.22 -7.38 32.76
C VAL A 88 -8.23 -6.29 33.20
N PRO A 89 -8.22 -5.10 32.56
CA PRO A 89 -7.40 -3.97 33.00
C PRO A 89 -7.64 -3.57 34.46
N GLU A 90 -6.59 -3.13 35.16
CA GLU A 90 -6.67 -2.77 36.58
C GLU A 90 -7.61 -1.59 36.86
N ASP A 91 -7.73 -0.69 35.88
CA ASP A 91 -8.57 0.51 35.88
C ASP A 91 -10.03 0.22 35.49
N CYS A 92 -10.37 -1.02 35.14
CA CYS A 92 -11.76 -1.42 34.91
C CYS A 92 -12.54 -1.37 36.24
N PRO A 93 -13.63 -0.59 36.33
CA PRO A 93 -14.41 -0.46 37.56
C PRO A 93 -15.18 -1.74 37.91
N ASP A 94 -15.48 -2.58 36.91
CA ASP A 94 -16.16 -3.86 37.08
C ASP A 94 -15.17 -5.02 36.85
N LYS A 95 -14.49 -5.42 37.93
CA LYS A 95 -13.54 -6.55 37.92
C LYS A 95 -14.23 -7.90 37.82
N ASP A 96 -15.55 -7.94 38.02
CA ASP A 96 -16.37 -9.14 38.02
C ASP A 96 -17.14 -9.32 36.69
N ILE A 97 -16.84 -8.56 35.63
CA ILE A 97 -17.40 -8.78 34.27
C ILE A 97 -17.27 -10.25 33.82
N ALA A 98 -16.15 -10.89 34.16
CA ALA A 98 -15.89 -12.29 33.86
C ALA A 98 -16.78 -13.28 34.64
N SER A 99 -17.34 -12.87 35.79
CA SER A 99 -18.18 -13.71 36.65
C SER A 99 -19.69 -13.45 36.47
N HIS A 100 -20.08 -12.28 35.97
CA HIS A 100 -21.49 -11.89 35.77
C HIS A 100 -22.09 -12.36 34.44
N ASN A 101 -21.27 -12.57 33.39
CA ASN A 101 -21.73 -13.10 32.11
C ASN A 101 -21.09 -14.47 31.85
N LYS A 102 -21.93 -15.50 31.76
CA LYS A 102 -21.57 -16.92 31.60
C LYS A 102 -21.00 -17.25 30.20
N THR A 103 -20.38 -16.30 29.51
CA THR A 103 -20.05 -16.36 28.09
C THR A 103 -18.57 -16.06 27.87
N SER A 104 -17.89 -16.99 27.21
CA SER A 104 -16.50 -16.86 26.79
C SER A 104 -16.29 -15.63 25.89
N TYR A 105 -15.24 -14.84 26.12
CA TYR A 105 -14.86 -13.66 25.32
C TYR A 105 -14.05 -14.07 24.08
N ARG A 106 -14.58 -15.04 23.31
CA ARG A 106 -13.93 -15.55 22.10
C ARG A 106 -14.21 -14.64 20.91
N ILE A 107 -13.41 -13.60 20.79
CA ILE A 107 -13.59 -12.53 19.80
C ILE A 107 -13.31 -12.96 18.36
N PHE A 108 -12.72 -14.13 18.14
CA PHE A 108 -12.33 -14.65 16.83
C PHE A 108 -13.21 -15.79 16.32
N GLN A 109 -14.30 -16.13 17.01
CA GLN A 109 -15.19 -17.19 16.53
C GLN A 109 -15.91 -16.81 15.24
N ASN A 110 -16.26 -17.82 14.45
CA ASN A 110 -17.07 -17.66 13.22
C ASN A 110 -16.43 -16.71 12.20
N ILE A 111 -15.10 -16.71 12.09
CA ILE A 111 -14.40 -16.04 11.00
C ILE A 111 -14.63 -16.81 9.70
N ASP A 112 -14.99 -16.10 8.63
CA ASP A 112 -15.07 -16.67 7.28
C ASP A 112 -13.66 -16.77 6.66
N TRP A 113 -12.99 -17.88 6.96
CA TRP A 113 -11.64 -18.21 6.50
C TRP A 113 -11.64 -18.62 5.02
N LYS A 114 -11.03 -17.80 4.16
CA LYS A 114 -10.94 -18.01 2.72
C LYS A 114 -9.56 -18.51 2.35
N THR A 115 -9.44 -19.79 1.99
CA THR A 115 -8.14 -20.41 1.71
C THR A 115 -7.88 -20.49 0.21
N SER A 116 -6.60 -20.47 -0.17
CA SER A 116 -6.15 -20.68 -1.54
C SER A 116 -4.74 -21.26 -1.53
N ASN A 117 -4.35 -21.97 -2.59
CA ASN A 117 -2.99 -22.46 -2.72
C ASN A 117 -2.22 -21.66 -3.77
N ASN A 118 -0.90 -21.74 -3.67
CA ASN A 118 0.03 -21.14 -4.60
C ASN A 118 0.73 -22.26 -5.38
N HIS A 119 0.33 -22.43 -6.64
CA HIS A 119 0.89 -23.44 -7.55
C HIS A 119 1.75 -22.83 -8.68
N GLN A 120 1.79 -21.50 -8.79
CA GLN A 120 2.42 -20.78 -9.92
C GLN A 120 3.95 -20.65 -9.85
N GLY A 121 4.66 -21.42 -9.02
CA GLY A 121 6.11 -21.28 -8.86
C GLY A 121 6.57 -19.94 -8.24
N VAL A 122 5.63 -19.11 -7.76
CA VAL A 122 5.92 -18.00 -6.86
C VAL A 122 6.43 -18.62 -5.56
N LEU A 123 7.71 -18.43 -5.24
CA LEU A 123 8.34 -19.12 -4.10
C LEU A 123 7.63 -18.82 -2.77
N GLU A 124 7.10 -17.60 -2.58
CA GLU A 124 6.43 -17.17 -1.35
C GLU A 124 5.43 -16.01 -1.63
N PRO A 125 4.13 -16.10 -1.25
CA PRO A 125 3.15 -15.03 -1.48
C PRO A 125 3.49 -13.73 -0.74
N PHE A 126 4.11 -13.83 0.43
CA PHE A 126 4.56 -12.68 1.21
C PHE A 126 6.05 -12.78 1.53
N PRO A 127 6.79 -11.67 1.42
CA PRO A 127 8.22 -11.67 1.71
C PRO A 127 8.53 -11.69 3.22
N ASP A 128 7.63 -11.16 4.03
CA ASP A 128 7.77 -11.03 5.48
C ASP A 128 6.39 -11.01 6.17
N LEU A 129 6.39 -11.09 7.50
CA LEU A 129 5.22 -10.83 8.33
C LEU A 129 5.17 -9.36 8.73
N LYS A 130 4.00 -8.74 8.62
CA LYS A 130 3.75 -7.40 9.16
C LYS A 130 2.38 -7.33 9.83
N ILE A 131 2.39 -7.10 11.13
CA ILE A 131 1.19 -6.90 11.95
C ILE A 131 1.17 -5.43 12.36
N SER A 132 0.07 -4.72 12.09
CA SER A 132 -0.04 -3.28 12.32
C SER A 132 -1.32 -2.96 13.07
N ILE A 133 -1.18 -2.17 14.14
CA ILE A 133 -2.33 -1.52 14.78
C ILE A 133 -2.70 -0.31 13.92
N VAL A 134 -3.96 -0.22 13.53
CA VAL A 134 -4.53 0.80 12.66
C VAL A 134 -5.79 1.38 13.29
N LYS A 135 -6.24 2.54 12.80
CA LYS A 135 -7.51 3.12 13.24
C LYS A 135 -8.73 2.38 12.68
N GLU A 136 -8.58 1.86 11.46
CA GLU A 136 -9.62 1.13 10.76
C GLU A 136 -8.97 -0.03 10.01
N ILE A 137 -9.54 -1.24 10.10
CA ILE A 137 -9.09 -2.43 9.37
C ILE A 137 -9.38 -2.32 7.86
N ILE A 138 -10.28 -1.40 7.49
CA ILE A 138 -10.43 -0.84 6.15
C ILE A 138 -10.79 0.64 6.28
N SER A 139 -9.94 1.51 5.75
CA SER A 139 -10.07 2.95 6.04
C SER A 139 -11.10 3.65 5.18
N THR A 140 -12.01 4.35 5.85
CA THR A 140 -12.98 5.29 5.28
C THR A 140 -12.64 6.74 5.58
N GLY A 141 -11.58 6.98 6.36
CA GLY A 141 -11.28 8.28 6.94
C GLY A 141 -12.06 8.56 8.22
N GLY A 142 -12.61 7.51 8.85
CA GLY A 142 -13.39 7.60 10.09
C GLY A 142 -14.83 8.06 9.91
N THR A 143 -15.43 7.85 8.73
CA THR A 143 -16.82 8.27 8.45
C THR A 143 -17.86 7.22 8.84
N ILE A 144 -17.46 5.96 9.00
CA ILE A 144 -18.35 4.82 9.28
C ILE A 144 -17.85 4.08 10.52
N SER A 145 -18.74 3.88 11.51
CA SER A 145 -18.45 3.07 12.71
C SER A 145 -18.84 1.60 12.52
N VAL A 146 -18.57 0.76 13.53
CA VAL A 146 -18.95 -0.66 13.50
C VAL A 146 -20.44 -0.86 13.75
N GLU A 147 -21.03 -0.04 14.60
CA GLU A 147 -22.47 -0.03 14.87
C GLU A 147 -23.26 0.35 13.63
N ASP A 148 -22.75 1.32 12.86
CA ASP A 148 -23.26 1.68 11.55
C ASP A 148 -23.33 0.47 10.60
N ILE A 149 -22.31 -0.38 10.58
CA ILE A 149 -22.29 -1.61 9.75
C ILE A 149 -23.37 -2.58 10.21
N ARG A 150 -23.55 -2.76 11.52
CA ARG A 150 -24.56 -3.67 12.07
C ARG A 150 -25.99 -3.20 11.76
N GLU A 151 -26.26 -1.91 11.93
CA GLU A 151 -27.60 -1.35 11.84
C GLU A 151 -28.01 -1.03 10.40
N ASN A 152 -27.04 -0.59 9.59
CA ASN A 152 -27.28 -0.07 8.25
C ASN A 152 -26.49 -0.81 7.16
N GLY A 153 -25.88 -1.97 7.46
CA GLY A 153 -25.17 -2.79 6.47
C GLY A 153 -26.07 -3.34 5.38
N GLY A 154 -25.50 -3.61 4.20
CA GLY A 154 -26.21 -4.27 3.10
C GLY A 154 -26.53 -5.73 3.42
N THR A 155 -27.57 -6.27 2.78
CA THR A 155 -27.95 -7.68 2.95
C THR A 155 -26.89 -8.59 2.32
N HIS A 156 -26.31 -9.50 3.10
CA HIS A 156 -25.37 -10.50 2.58
C HIS A 156 -26.11 -11.57 1.78
N LEU A 157 -25.72 -11.73 0.51
CA LEU A 157 -26.21 -12.79 -0.36
C LEU A 157 -25.10 -13.84 -0.56
N PRO A 158 -25.35 -15.12 -0.27
CA PRO A 158 -24.47 -16.21 -0.69
C PRO A 158 -24.22 -16.17 -2.21
N PRO A 159 -23.13 -16.76 -2.72
CA PRO A 159 -22.80 -16.65 -4.15
C PRO A 159 -23.93 -17.10 -5.08
N SER A 160 -24.64 -18.18 -4.75
CA SER A 160 -25.81 -18.63 -5.53
C SER A 160 -26.97 -17.64 -5.55
N GLU A 161 -27.31 -17.03 -4.41
CA GLU A 161 -28.35 -16.01 -4.34
C GLU A 161 -27.93 -14.72 -5.05
N PHE A 162 -26.65 -14.35 -4.95
CA PHE A 162 -26.11 -13.20 -5.65
C PHE A 162 -26.13 -13.43 -7.17
N HIS A 163 -25.71 -14.62 -7.64
CA HIS A 163 -25.81 -15.02 -9.04
C HIS A 163 -27.25 -14.89 -9.55
N ARG A 164 -28.19 -15.48 -8.80
CA ARG A 164 -29.62 -15.43 -9.12
C ARG A 164 -30.16 -14.00 -9.14
N ALA A 165 -29.78 -13.18 -8.16
CA ALA A 165 -30.19 -11.78 -8.09
C ALA A 165 -29.72 -10.95 -9.29
N ILE A 166 -28.62 -11.33 -9.95
CA ILE A 166 -28.17 -10.72 -11.20
C ILE A 166 -28.93 -11.29 -12.41
N THR A 167 -29.08 -12.61 -12.49
CA THR A 167 -29.66 -13.25 -13.69
C THR A 167 -31.17 -13.02 -13.80
N GLU A 168 -31.89 -12.95 -12.68
CA GLU A 168 -33.35 -12.80 -12.66
C GLU A 168 -33.82 -11.34 -12.69
N ASN A 169 -32.92 -10.38 -12.40
CA ASN A 169 -33.26 -8.96 -12.37
C ASN A 169 -32.43 -8.17 -13.41
N PRO A 170 -32.98 -7.92 -14.61
CA PRO A 170 -32.26 -7.21 -15.67
C PRO A 170 -31.95 -5.74 -15.35
N ASP A 171 -32.64 -5.17 -14.36
CA ASP A 171 -32.48 -3.78 -13.90
C ASP A 171 -31.55 -3.68 -12.67
N ALA A 172 -30.99 -4.79 -12.20
CA ALA A 172 -30.08 -4.79 -11.07
C ALA A 172 -28.79 -4.04 -11.41
N VAL A 173 -28.38 -3.15 -10.51
CA VAL A 173 -27.15 -2.36 -10.66
C VAL A 173 -26.01 -3.06 -9.95
N LEU A 174 -25.01 -3.50 -10.73
CA LEU A 174 -23.77 -4.05 -10.22
C LEU A 174 -22.76 -2.95 -9.92
N ILE A 175 -22.16 -2.97 -8.73
CA ILE A 175 -21.13 -2.01 -8.31
C ILE A 175 -19.87 -2.74 -7.84
N ASP A 176 -18.75 -2.47 -8.50
CA ASP A 176 -17.44 -2.96 -8.07
C ASP A 176 -16.84 -2.01 -7.03
N VAL A 177 -16.76 -2.43 -5.76
CA VAL A 177 -16.25 -1.59 -4.67
C VAL A 177 -14.71 -1.67 -4.57
N ARG A 178 -14.03 -2.06 -5.64
CA ARG A 178 -12.57 -2.17 -5.68
C ARG A 178 -11.90 -0.95 -6.31
N ASN A 179 -10.58 -0.88 -6.18
CA ASN A 179 -9.81 0.16 -6.87
C ASN A 179 -9.79 -0.12 -8.37
N THR A 180 -9.51 0.93 -9.15
CA THR A 180 -9.57 0.90 -10.62
C THR A 180 -8.71 -0.23 -11.19
N PHE A 181 -7.45 -0.37 -10.77
CA PHE A 181 -6.58 -1.43 -11.28
C PHE A 181 -7.09 -2.85 -11.01
N GLU A 182 -7.89 -3.07 -9.95
CA GLU A 182 -8.50 -4.37 -9.65
C GLU A 182 -9.67 -4.67 -10.60
N TYR A 183 -10.44 -3.63 -10.94
CA TYR A 183 -11.54 -3.70 -11.90
C TYR A 183 -11.04 -3.93 -13.33
N GLU A 184 -9.97 -3.25 -13.73
CA GLU A 184 -9.44 -3.33 -15.11
C GLU A 184 -9.00 -4.73 -15.51
N ILE A 185 -8.58 -5.58 -14.57
CA ILE A 185 -8.14 -6.94 -14.87
C ILE A 185 -9.25 -7.99 -14.78
N GLY A 186 -10.37 -7.66 -14.15
CA GLY A 186 -11.50 -8.57 -14.05
C GLY A 186 -12.68 -7.95 -13.30
N HIS A 187 -13.90 -8.25 -13.71
CA HIS A 187 -15.12 -7.69 -13.12
C HIS A 187 -16.34 -8.53 -13.51
N PHE A 188 -17.47 -8.32 -12.82
CA PHE A 188 -18.74 -8.94 -13.21
C PHE A 188 -19.32 -8.27 -14.45
N VAL A 189 -19.92 -9.07 -15.32
CA VAL A 189 -20.68 -8.62 -16.49
C VAL A 189 -22.12 -9.08 -16.34
N HIS A 190 -23.06 -8.15 -16.50
CA HIS A 190 -24.48 -8.47 -16.42
C HIS A 190 -24.89 -9.29 -17.67
N PRO A 191 -25.52 -10.46 -17.51
CA PRO A 191 -25.80 -11.38 -18.62
C PRO A 191 -26.83 -10.82 -19.62
N ALA A 192 -27.90 -10.15 -19.15
CA ALA A 192 -28.91 -9.59 -20.04
C ALA A 192 -28.43 -8.34 -20.83
N SER A 193 -27.88 -7.34 -20.14
CA SER A 193 -27.45 -6.08 -20.76
C SER A 193 -26.05 -6.13 -21.39
N GLN A 194 -25.24 -7.15 -21.06
CA GLN A 194 -23.81 -7.24 -21.40
C GLN A 194 -22.97 -6.05 -20.88
N ASN A 195 -23.53 -5.25 -19.97
CA ASN A 195 -22.81 -4.15 -19.36
C ASN A 195 -21.92 -4.67 -18.22
N PRO A 196 -20.66 -4.21 -18.14
CA PRO A 196 -19.82 -4.50 -16.99
C PRO A 196 -20.36 -3.77 -15.76
N ALA A 197 -20.00 -4.27 -14.57
CA ALA A 197 -20.30 -3.59 -13.32
C ALA A 197 -19.81 -2.14 -13.32
N MET A 198 -20.53 -1.26 -12.63
CA MET A 198 -20.14 0.14 -12.47
C MET A 198 -18.81 0.21 -11.72
N ASN A 199 -17.83 0.90 -12.31
CA ASN A 199 -16.55 1.21 -11.70
C ASN A 199 -16.61 2.59 -11.01
N PRO A 200 -16.46 2.67 -9.67
CA PRO A 200 -16.32 3.93 -8.93
C PRO A 200 -15.07 4.74 -9.26
N GLU A 201 -14.15 4.15 -10.03
CA GLU A 201 -12.86 4.68 -10.44
C GLU A 201 -11.98 5.11 -9.25
N MET A 202 -12.00 4.32 -8.17
CA MET A 202 -11.23 4.64 -6.97
C MET A 202 -9.74 4.37 -7.18
N VAL A 203 -8.90 5.23 -6.61
CA VAL A 203 -7.47 4.92 -6.36
C VAL A 203 -7.31 4.29 -4.97
N THR A 204 -8.09 4.77 -4.01
CA THR A 204 -8.19 4.21 -2.65
C THR A 204 -9.64 4.14 -2.21
N PHE A 205 -9.97 3.13 -1.40
CA PHE A 205 -11.34 2.94 -0.90
C PHE A 205 -11.90 4.15 -0.13
N SER A 206 -11.05 4.89 0.59
CA SER A 206 -11.46 6.13 1.29
C SER A 206 -12.05 7.21 0.37
N SER A 207 -11.85 7.08 -0.94
CA SER A 207 -12.44 8.00 -1.92
C SER A 207 -13.82 7.56 -2.43
N PHE A 208 -14.36 6.42 -1.99
CA PHE A 208 -15.64 5.88 -2.48
C PHE A 208 -16.79 6.88 -2.35
N GLU A 209 -16.95 7.49 -1.17
CA GLU A 209 -18.04 8.43 -0.91
C GLU A 209 -18.00 9.63 -1.87
N SER A 210 -16.84 10.29 -1.97
CA SER A 210 -16.68 11.49 -2.81
C SER A 210 -16.58 11.19 -4.32
N SER A 211 -16.03 10.04 -4.69
CA SER A 211 -15.85 9.67 -6.09
C SER A 211 -17.12 9.12 -6.72
N PHE A 212 -17.95 8.44 -5.91
CA PHE A 212 -19.10 7.68 -6.38
C PHE A 212 -20.41 8.06 -5.70
N CYS A 213 -20.54 7.90 -4.38
CA CYS A 213 -21.82 8.14 -3.69
C CYS A 213 -22.36 9.55 -3.95
N ASP A 214 -21.51 10.58 -3.82
CA ASP A 214 -21.86 11.98 -4.05
C ASP A 214 -22.40 12.27 -5.45
N LYS A 215 -22.03 11.46 -6.44
CA LYS A 215 -22.36 11.70 -7.85
C LYS A 215 -23.46 10.79 -8.38
N LYS A 216 -23.58 9.59 -7.81
CA LYS A 216 -24.38 8.50 -8.37
C LYS A 216 -25.48 8.00 -7.46
N ALA A 217 -25.46 8.28 -6.15
CA ALA A 217 -26.46 7.73 -5.24
C ALA A 217 -27.90 8.08 -5.63
N ASP A 218 -28.15 9.29 -6.14
CA ASP A 218 -29.49 9.70 -6.59
C ASP A 218 -30.01 8.86 -7.77
N GLU A 219 -29.14 8.48 -8.71
CA GLU A 219 -29.49 7.62 -9.85
C GLU A 219 -29.77 6.15 -9.45
N LEU A 220 -29.38 5.77 -8.24
CA LEU A 220 -29.52 4.42 -7.68
C LEU A 220 -30.76 4.27 -6.79
N LYS A 221 -31.43 5.37 -6.43
CA LYS A 221 -32.63 5.33 -5.60
C LYS A 221 -33.74 4.51 -6.29
N GLY A 222 -34.36 3.61 -5.53
CA GLY A 222 -35.41 2.72 -6.02
C GLY A 222 -34.92 1.54 -6.87
N LYS A 223 -33.61 1.40 -7.11
CA LYS A 223 -33.03 0.25 -7.82
C LYS A 223 -32.47 -0.77 -6.83
N LYS A 224 -32.44 -2.03 -7.26
CA LYS A 224 -31.69 -3.08 -6.56
C LYS A 224 -30.20 -2.93 -6.85
N VAL A 225 -29.42 -2.65 -5.81
CA VAL A 225 -27.97 -2.49 -5.90
C VAL A 225 -27.29 -3.74 -5.36
N LEU A 226 -26.43 -4.32 -6.20
CA LEU A 226 -25.63 -5.51 -5.92
C LEU A 226 -24.15 -5.13 -5.92
N MET A 227 -23.50 -5.19 -4.77
CA MET A 227 -22.11 -4.80 -4.63
C MET A 227 -21.19 -5.96 -4.28
N TYR A 228 -19.94 -5.85 -4.70
CA TYR A 228 -18.93 -6.84 -4.40
C TYR A 228 -17.54 -6.21 -4.28
N CYS A 229 -16.64 -6.94 -3.62
CA CYS A 229 -15.20 -6.70 -3.66
C CYS A 229 -14.48 -8.05 -3.53
N THR A 230 -13.15 -8.05 -3.42
CA THR A 230 -12.35 -9.29 -3.39
C THR A 230 -12.82 -10.29 -2.32
N GLY A 231 -12.96 -9.83 -1.07
CA GLY A 231 -13.24 -10.69 0.08
C GLY A 231 -14.39 -10.26 0.98
N GLY A 232 -15.14 -9.20 0.63
CA GLY A 232 -16.32 -8.70 1.36
C GLY A 232 -16.12 -7.42 2.17
N ILE A 233 -14.97 -7.26 2.85
CA ILE A 233 -14.76 -6.20 3.86
C ILE A 233 -15.08 -4.76 3.43
N ARG A 234 -14.84 -4.38 2.16
CA ARG A 234 -15.15 -3.03 1.65
C ARG A 234 -16.66 -2.80 1.49
N CYS A 235 -17.40 -3.84 1.13
CA CYS A 235 -18.84 -3.77 0.93
C CYS A 235 -19.58 -3.49 2.26
N GLU A 236 -19.01 -3.96 3.38
CA GLU A 236 -19.56 -3.71 4.72
C GLU A 236 -19.68 -2.20 5.00
N LYS A 237 -18.64 -1.41 4.70
CA LYS A 237 -18.68 0.05 4.88
C LYS A 237 -19.32 0.78 3.70
N ALA A 238 -19.14 0.30 2.46
CA ALA A 238 -19.69 0.93 1.27
C ALA A 238 -21.22 0.88 1.21
N SER A 239 -21.82 -0.22 1.66
CA SER A 239 -23.28 -0.36 1.72
C SER A 239 -23.90 0.67 2.66
N VAL A 240 -23.30 0.91 3.83
CA VAL A 240 -23.70 1.98 4.75
C VAL A 240 -23.59 3.36 4.09
N MET A 241 -22.47 3.65 3.40
CA MET A 241 -22.29 4.93 2.72
C MET A 241 -23.39 5.23 1.69
N LEU A 242 -23.82 4.22 0.91
CA LEU A 242 -24.93 4.35 -0.03
C LEU A 242 -26.28 4.51 0.68
N LYS A 243 -26.53 3.71 1.72
CA LYS A 243 -27.77 3.78 2.51
C LYS A 243 -27.96 5.14 3.18
N LYS A 244 -26.88 5.74 3.71
CA LYS A 244 -26.88 7.12 4.24
C LYS A 244 -27.28 8.19 3.20
N ARG A 245 -27.17 7.89 1.89
CA ARG A 245 -27.62 8.76 0.79
C ARG A 245 -28.98 8.36 0.19
N GLY A 246 -29.70 7.45 0.84
CA GLY A 246 -31.07 7.08 0.50
C GLY A 246 -31.20 5.92 -0.49
N VAL A 247 -30.12 5.18 -0.77
CA VAL A 247 -30.19 3.93 -1.55
C VAL A 247 -30.56 2.79 -0.60
N THR A 248 -31.80 2.30 -0.66
CA THR A 248 -32.35 1.40 0.37
C THR A 248 -32.15 -0.09 0.09
N ASP A 249 -32.33 -0.54 -1.16
CA ASP A 249 -32.16 -1.95 -1.56
C ASP A 249 -30.71 -2.23 -1.98
N VAL A 250 -29.84 -2.37 -0.98
CA VAL A 250 -28.42 -2.66 -1.15
C VAL A 250 -28.12 -4.05 -0.60
N SER A 251 -27.66 -4.94 -1.48
CA SER A 251 -27.19 -6.28 -1.15
C SER A 251 -25.73 -6.45 -1.57
N GLN A 252 -25.00 -7.31 -0.86
CA GLN A 252 -23.57 -7.53 -1.05
C GLN A 252 -23.23 -9.01 -1.18
N LEU A 253 -22.24 -9.33 -2.01
CA LEU A 253 -21.76 -10.69 -2.19
C LEU A 253 -21.02 -11.18 -0.93
N GLN A 254 -21.62 -12.15 -0.24
CA GLN A 254 -21.05 -12.77 0.95
C GLN A 254 -19.72 -13.46 0.60
N GLY A 255 -18.66 -13.10 1.33
CA GLY A 255 -17.31 -13.61 1.08
C GLY A 255 -16.63 -13.08 -0.19
N GLY A 256 -17.28 -12.19 -0.94
CA GLY A 256 -16.73 -11.50 -2.09
C GLY A 256 -16.47 -12.39 -3.32
N ILE A 257 -15.72 -11.85 -4.28
CA ILE A 257 -15.32 -12.53 -5.51
C ILE A 257 -14.69 -13.89 -5.20
N HIS A 258 -13.92 -13.98 -4.11
CA HIS A 258 -13.27 -15.22 -3.70
C HIS A 258 -14.25 -16.39 -3.56
N ARG A 259 -15.29 -16.26 -2.73
CA ARG A 259 -16.33 -17.31 -2.56
C ARG A 259 -17.12 -17.57 -3.83
N TYR A 260 -17.36 -16.53 -4.62
CA TYR A 260 -18.07 -16.68 -5.89
C TYR A 260 -17.29 -17.51 -6.90
N LEU A 261 -15.98 -17.30 -7.02
CA LEU A 261 -15.14 -18.05 -7.94
C LEU A 261 -14.88 -19.48 -7.45
N GLU A 262 -14.85 -19.73 -6.14
CA GLU A 262 -14.84 -21.09 -5.59
C GLU A 262 -16.07 -21.90 -6.06
N GLU A 263 -17.25 -21.27 -6.08
CA GLU A 263 -18.51 -21.95 -6.46
C GLU A 263 -18.67 -22.06 -7.99
N TYR A 264 -18.47 -20.94 -8.72
CA TYR A 264 -18.82 -20.85 -10.13
C TYR A 264 -17.65 -21.00 -11.10
N GLY A 265 -16.40 -20.81 -10.66
CA GLY A 265 -15.24 -20.82 -11.53
C GLY A 265 -15.43 -19.95 -12.77
N ASP A 266 -15.07 -20.51 -13.94
CA ASP A 266 -15.19 -19.87 -15.26
C ASP A 266 -16.64 -19.80 -15.80
N GLN A 267 -17.53 -20.65 -15.29
CA GLN A 267 -18.95 -20.69 -15.69
C GLN A 267 -19.78 -19.55 -15.09
N GLY A 268 -19.18 -18.75 -14.20
CA GLY A 268 -19.84 -17.62 -13.55
C GLY A 268 -20.04 -16.40 -14.45
N LEU A 269 -20.45 -15.30 -13.82
CA LEU A 269 -20.64 -13.99 -14.45
C LEU A 269 -19.40 -13.08 -14.33
N PHE A 270 -18.39 -13.51 -13.57
CA PHE A 270 -17.12 -12.80 -13.45
C PHE A 270 -16.25 -13.09 -14.68
N ARG A 271 -15.61 -12.04 -15.23
CA ARG A 271 -14.72 -12.12 -16.39
C ARG A 271 -13.35 -11.58 -16.00
N GLY A 272 -12.27 -12.15 -16.54
CA GLY A 272 -10.91 -11.77 -16.19
C GLY A 272 -10.36 -12.40 -14.92
N LEU A 273 -9.44 -11.68 -14.29
CA LEU A 273 -8.66 -12.11 -13.13
C LEU A 273 -9.13 -11.42 -11.85
N ASN A 274 -9.10 -12.15 -10.74
CA ASN A 274 -9.34 -11.61 -9.41
C ASN A 274 -8.03 -11.11 -8.79
N PHE A 275 -7.88 -9.80 -8.60
CA PHE A 275 -6.71 -9.21 -7.94
C PHE A 275 -6.56 -9.70 -6.49
N VAL A 276 -5.34 -10.06 -6.09
CA VAL A 276 -4.99 -10.45 -4.71
C VAL A 276 -3.82 -9.62 -4.17
N PHE A 277 -3.87 -9.29 -2.88
CA PHE A 277 -2.95 -8.35 -2.23
C PHE A 277 -1.62 -8.99 -1.76
N ASP A 278 -1.05 -9.85 -2.61
CA ASP A 278 0.19 -10.60 -2.36
C ASP A 278 0.94 -10.86 -3.67
N GLN A 279 2.12 -11.50 -3.63
CA GLN A 279 3.00 -11.65 -4.79
C GLN A 279 2.42 -12.50 -5.94
N ARG A 280 1.26 -13.15 -5.76
CA ARG A 280 0.53 -13.79 -6.86
C ARG A 280 -0.10 -12.76 -7.80
N VAL A 281 -0.33 -11.52 -7.32
CA VAL A 281 -0.92 -10.37 -8.05
C VAL A 281 -2.39 -10.58 -8.43
N ALA A 282 -2.73 -11.68 -9.07
CA ALA A 282 -4.09 -12.03 -9.42
C ALA A 282 -4.27 -13.56 -9.52
N MET A 283 -5.52 -14.01 -9.44
CA MET A 283 -5.91 -15.41 -9.59
C MET A 283 -6.97 -15.53 -10.69
N SER A 284 -6.87 -16.56 -11.51
CA SER A 284 -7.90 -16.90 -12.50
C SER A 284 -9.10 -17.61 -11.84
N PRO A 285 -10.29 -17.56 -12.46
CA PRO A 285 -11.46 -18.30 -12.00
C PRO A 285 -11.20 -19.81 -11.78
N ALA A 286 -10.44 -20.43 -12.68
CA ALA A 286 -10.09 -21.85 -12.58
C ALA A 286 -9.22 -22.15 -11.35
N GLU A 287 -8.24 -21.28 -11.03
CA GLU A 287 -7.38 -21.44 -9.85
C GLU A 287 -8.13 -21.21 -8.54
N CYS A 288 -9.16 -20.36 -8.55
CA CYS A 288 -10.03 -20.17 -7.41
C CYS A 288 -10.93 -21.38 -7.14
N GLN A 289 -11.46 -22.03 -8.19
CA GLN A 289 -12.33 -23.20 -8.05
C GLN A 289 -11.56 -24.48 -7.74
N ASN A 290 -10.44 -24.70 -8.41
CA ASN A 290 -9.55 -25.82 -8.17
C ASN A 290 -8.11 -25.32 -8.06
N PRO A 291 -7.51 -25.34 -6.86
CA PRO A 291 -6.14 -24.87 -6.71
C PRO A 291 -5.12 -25.66 -7.54
N HIS A 292 -5.40 -26.93 -7.85
CA HIS A 292 -4.55 -27.76 -8.71
C HIS A 292 -4.79 -27.55 -10.21
N ALA A 293 -5.70 -26.66 -10.60
CA ALA A 293 -5.90 -26.34 -12.00
C ALA A 293 -4.59 -25.77 -12.59
N PRO A 294 -4.15 -26.24 -13.77
CA PRO A 294 -3.09 -25.55 -14.49
C PRO A 294 -3.54 -24.11 -14.76
N SER A 295 -2.59 -23.18 -14.85
CA SER A 295 -2.88 -21.80 -15.23
C SER A 295 -3.68 -21.81 -16.54
N ALA A 296 -4.98 -21.59 -16.41
CA ALA A 296 -5.93 -21.78 -17.48
C ALA A 296 -6.05 -20.50 -18.28
N LYS A 297 -6.36 -20.65 -19.56
CA LYS A 297 -6.71 -19.52 -20.41
C LYS A 297 -7.97 -18.85 -19.84
N HIS A 298 -7.91 -17.57 -19.53
CA HIS A 298 -9.04 -16.77 -19.06
C HIS A 298 -9.37 -15.66 -20.05
N ASP A 299 -10.53 -15.02 -19.85
CA ASP A 299 -10.97 -13.88 -20.67
C ASP A 299 -10.15 -12.63 -20.34
N ILE A 300 -9.45 -12.07 -21.31
CA ILE A 300 -8.71 -10.81 -21.12
C ILE A 300 -9.69 -9.64 -21.30
N VAL A 301 -10.15 -9.06 -20.19
CA VAL A 301 -11.00 -7.85 -20.21
C VAL A 301 -10.19 -6.55 -20.17
N GLY A 302 -8.97 -6.63 -19.65
CA GLY A 302 -8.08 -5.48 -19.51
C GLY A 302 -7.57 -4.96 -20.84
N LYS A 303 -7.27 -3.66 -20.87
CA LYS A 303 -6.75 -2.97 -22.05
C LYS A 303 -5.51 -2.18 -21.71
N CYS A 304 -4.53 -2.21 -22.61
CA CYS A 304 -3.36 -1.37 -22.48
C CYS A 304 -3.77 0.11 -22.52
N VAL A 305 -3.36 0.90 -21.52
CA VAL A 305 -3.69 2.33 -21.42
C VAL A 305 -3.17 3.16 -22.59
N SER A 306 -2.18 2.64 -23.35
CA SER A 306 -1.58 3.31 -24.50
C SER A 306 -2.25 2.90 -25.82
N CYS A 307 -2.14 1.62 -26.22
CA CYS A 307 -2.62 1.16 -27.53
C CYS A 307 -4.04 0.59 -27.52
N GLN A 308 -4.67 0.45 -26.34
CA GLN A 308 -6.00 -0.15 -26.15
C GLN A 308 -6.10 -1.64 -26.54
N GLY A 309 -4.98 -2.30 -26.87
CA GLY A 309 -4.94 -3.75 -27.10
C GLY A 309 -5.20 -4.54 -25.82
N ALA A 310 -5.78 -5.73 -25.96
CA ALA A 310 -6.10 -6.63 -24.84
C ALA A 310 -4.85 -6.99 -24.03
N PHE A 311 -4.88 -6.70 -22.72
CA PHE A 311 -3.77 -6.93 -21.81
C PHE A 311 -4.22 -6.76 -20.35
N ASP A 312 -3.84 -7.65 -19.45
CA ASP A 312 -4.31 -7.68 -18.06
C ASP A 312 -3.21 -8.00 -17.02
N GLU A 313 -1.94 -8.01 -17.41
CA GLU A 313 -0.83 -8.25 -16.48
C GLU A 313 -0.44 -6.97 -15.74
N LEU A 314 -0.68 -6.97 -14.42
CA LEU A 314 -0.21 -5.93 -13.52
C LEU A 314 1.23 -6.21 -13.08
N CYS A 315 2.03 -5.15 -13.01
CA CYS A 315 3.43 -5.24 -12.63
C CYS A 315 3.85 -4.00 -11.85
N GLY A 316 4.61 -4.16 -10.77
CA GLY A 316 5.08 -3.03 -9.95
C GLY A 316 6.03 -2.08 -10.67
N SER A 317 6.57 -2.48 -11.83
CA SER A 317 7.34 -1.60 -12.72
C SER A 317 6.47 -0.73 -13.63
N ARG A 318 5.17 -1.02 -13.72
CA ARG A 318 4.17 -0.35 -14.56
C ARG A 318 3.17 0.38 -13.67
N VAL A 319 3.54 1.58 -13.24
CA VAL A 319 2.68 2.46 -12.43
C VAL A 319 2.55 3.83 -13.09
N CYS A 320 1.43 4.49 -12.84
CA CYS A 320 1.24 5.87 -13.26
C CYS A 320 2.27 6.79 -12.62
N THR A 321 2.94 7.62 -13.41
CA THR A 321 3.91 8.61 -12.97
C THR A 321 3.35 9.60 -11.95
N VAL A 322 2.06 9.93 -12.05
CA VAL A 322 1.41 10.93 -11.21
C VAL A 322 0.90 10.33 -9.90
N CYS A 323 -0.02 9.35 -9.96
CA CYS A 323 -0.65 8.79 -8.77
C CYS A 323 0.00 7.52 -8.23
N ARG A 324 0.96 6.92 -8.96
CA ARG A 324 1.61 5.63 -8.64
C ARG A 324 0.67 4.41 -8.60
N ASP A 325 -0.53 4.57 -9.14
CA ASP A 325 -1.47 3.47 -9.28
C ASP A 325 -0.99 2.51 -10.38
N LEU A 326 -1.30 1.22 -10.24
CA LEU A 326 -0.91 0.22 -11.24
C LEU A 326 -1.64 0.50 -12.56
N VAL A 327 -0.94 0.29 -13.69
CA VAL A 327 -1.49 0.50 -15.03
C VAL A 327 -1.16 -0.67 -15.95
N LEU A 328 -2.08 -0.95 -16.86
CA LEU A 328 -1.93 -2.00 -17.86
C LEU A 328 -1.14 -1.45 -19.05
N VAL A 329 0.11 -1.90 -19.20
CA VAL A 329 0.98 -1.53 -20.33
C VAL A 329 1.54 -2.80 -20.94
N CYS A 330 1.13 -3.09 -22.17
CA CYS A 330 1.58 -4.28 -22.88
C CYS A 330 3.07 -4.20 -23.24
N PRO A 331 3.75 -5.34 -23.51
CA PRO A 331 5.19 -5.36 -23.76
C PRO A 331 5.65 -4.44 -24.89
N SER A 332 4.88 -4.30 -25.97
CA SER A 332 5.22 -3.42 -27.09
C SER A 332 5.22 -1.94 -26.68
N CYS A 333 4.15 -1.48 -26.01
CA CYS A 333 4.08 -0.13 -25.48
C CYS A 333 5.08 0.11 -24.34
N GLN A 334 5.41 -0.93 -23.57
CA GLN A 334 6.40 -0.83 -22.50
C GLN A 334 7.77 -0.44 -23.06
N VAL A 335 8.18 -0.97 -24.22
CA VAL A 335 9.46 -0.63 -24.86
C VAL A 335 9.45 0.79 -25.43
N GLN A 336 8.31 1.23 -25.99
CA GLN A 336 8.17 2.54 -26.64
C GLN A 336 8.05 3.70 -25.66
N LEU A 337 7.27 3.54 -24.60
CA LEU A 337 7.00 4.59 -23.62
C LEU A 337 8.08 4.59 -22.55
N ARG A 338 8.56 5.76 -22.15
CA ARG A 338 9.51 5.89 -21.04
C ARG A 338 8.83 5.82 -19.69
N GLU A 339 7.71 6.53 -19.57
CA GLU A 339 6.87 6.66 -18.39
C GLU A 339 5.39 6.41 -18.76
N TYR A 340 4.56 6.15 -17.75
CA TYR A 340 3.18 5.71 -17.96
C TYR A 340 2.19 6.59 -17.20
N HIS A 341 1.00 6.76 -17.75
CA HIS A 341 -0.07 7.55 -17.14
C HIS A 341 -1.36 6.73 -17.18
N CYS A 342 -2.10 6.71 -16.08
CA CYS A 342 -3.43 6.10 -16.09
C CYS A 342 -4.40 6.98 -16.88
N MET A 343 -5.59 6.45 -17.20
CA MET A 343 -6.60 7.18 -17.99
C MET A 343 -6.94 8.56 -17.41
N LYS A 344 -6.99 8.68 -16.08
CA LYS A 344 -7.24 9.95 -15.36
C LYS A 344 -6.14 11.00 -15.52
N HIS A 345 -4.91 10.55 -15.77
CA HIS A 345 -3.74 11.42 -15.96
C HIS A 345 -3.27 11.42 -17.41
N SER A 346 -4.09 10.97 -18.35
CA SER A 346 -3.77 10.93 -19.78
C SER A 346 -3.47 12.32 -20.34
N SER A 347 -4.14 13.37 -19.86
CA SER A 347 -3.87 14.77 -20.25
C SER A 347 -2.54 15.32 -19.71
N TRP A 348 -1.88 14.60 -18.80
CA TRP A 348 -0.61 15.03 -18.18
C TRP A 348 0.60 14.34 -18.82
N LYS A 349 0.37 13.45 -19.79
CA LYS A 349 1.39 12.58 -20.38
C LYS A 349 2.52 13.33 -21.08
N GLU A 350 2.24 14.52 -21.61
CA GLU A 350 3.19 15.33 -22.37
C GLU A 350 3.97 16.32 -21.50
N CYS A 351 3.61 16.47 -20.21
CA CYS A 351 4.16 17.53 -19.36
C CYS A 351 4.54 17.09 -17.94
N TYR A 352 4.19 15.88 -17.51
CA TYR A 352 4.49 15.37 -16.17
C TYR A 352 5.35 14.11 -16.24
N PHE A 353 6.64 14.26 -15.94
CA PHE A 353 7.64 13.19 -15.95
C PHE A 353 8.43 13.16 -14.64
N THR A 354 8.78 11.96 -14.16
CA THR A 354 9.64 11.83 -12.98
C THR A 354 11.12 11.98 -13.34
N PHE A 355 11.54 11.42 -14.47
CA PHE A 355 12.94 11.33 -14.89
C PHE A 355 13.21 12.43 -15.94
N LEU A 356 13.66 13.59 -15.46
CA LEU A 356 13.87 14.79 -16.29
C LEU A 356 15.24 14.82 -16.96
N GLU A 357 16.16 13.91 -16.60
CA GLU A 357 17.52 13.92 -17.10
C GLU A 357 17.63 13.65 -18.61
N ILE A 358 16.65 12.94 -19.17
CA ILE A 358 16.57 12.61 -20.60
C ILE A 358 16.01 13.74 -21.46
N VAL A 359 15.33 14.71 -20.84
CA VAL A 359 14.52 15.72 -21.53
C VAL A 359 15.41 16.90 -21.89
N SER A 360 15.31 17.36 -23.14
CA SER A 360 16.02 18.55 -23.62
C SER A 360 15.52 19.83 -22.94
N LYS A 361 16.29 20.91 -23.00
CA LYS A 361 15.88 22.20 -22.43
C LYS A 361 14.62 22.73 -23.12
N GLU A 362 14.55 22.61 -24.44
CA GLU A 362 13.41 23.05 -25.27
C GLU A 362 12.13 22.31 -24.87
N GLU A 363 12.22 21.00 -24.68
CA GLU A 363 11.11 20.19 -24.20
C GLU A 363 10.72 20.58 -22.77
N LEU A 364 11.68 20.77 -21.85
CA LEU A 364 11.37 21.18 -20.48
C LEU A 364 10.67 22.55 -20.41
N LEU A 365 11.03 23.50 -21.28
CA LEU A 365 10.35 24.78 -21.39
C LEU A 365 8.89 24.60 -21.84
N SER A 366 8.66 23.76 -22.86
CA SER A 366 7.32 23.38 -23.30
C SER A 366 6.52 22.69 -22.19
N GLN A 367 7.13 21.76 -21.47
CA GLN A 367 6.51 21.09 -20.31
C GLN A 367 6.15 22.09 -19.21
N SER A 368 7.03 23.04 -18.91
CA SER A 368 6.79 24.09 -17.92
C SER A 368 5.56 24.91 -18.29
N GLU A 369 5.46 25.36 -19.55
CA GLU A 369 4.30 26.10 -20.05
C GLU A 369 3.00 25.27 -19.94
N GLN A 370 3.05 24.01 -20.36
CA GLN A 370 1.88 23.12 -20.27
C GLN A 370 1.46 22.85 -18.82
N LEU A 371 2.41 22.67 -17.90
CA LEU A 371 2.13 22.50 -16.47
C LEU A 371 1.50 23.76 -15.85
N LEU A 372 1.96 24.94 -16.26
CA LEU A 372 1.37 26.22 -15.83
C LEU A 372 -0.06 26.36 -16.35
N ARG A 373 -0.30 26.06 -17.64
CA ARG A 373 -1.65 26.03 -18.23
C ARG A 373 -2.55 25.00 -17.53
N LEU A 374 -2.04 23.79 -17.24
CA LEU A 374 -2.80 22.80 -16.48
C LEU A 374 -3.16 23.35 -15.10
N ARG A 375 -2.19 23.91 -14.37
CA ARG A 375 -2.44 24.51 -13.05
C ARG A 375 -3.49 25.63 -13.09
N GLU A 376 -3.54 26.41 -14.16
CA GLU A 376 -4.52 27.48 -14.36
C GLU A 376 -5.89 26.96 -14.82
N SER A 377 -5.93 25.92 -15.65
CA SER A 377 -7.17 25.28 -16.10
C SER A 377 -7.88 24.49 -15.00
N PHE A 378 -7.11 23.97 -14.03
CA PHE A 378 -7.65 23.31 -12.84
C PHE A 378 -8.14 24.35 -11.80
N VAL A 379 -9.36 24.85 -11.99
CA VAL A 379 -10.12 25.63 -10.99
C VAL A 379 -11.49 24.95 -10.83
N PRO A 380 -11.75 24.03 -9.84
CA PRO A 380 -12.31 24.37 -8.50
C PRO A 380 -12.13 23.19 -7.45
N PRO A 381 -13.06 22.88 -6.51
CA PRO A 381 -13.16 23.25 -5.08
C PRO A 381 -12.03 22.74 -4.15
N SER A 382 -12.15 22.98 -2.83
CA SER A 382 -11.17 22.66 -1.77
C SER A 382 -10.67 21.20 -1.72
N SER A 383 -11.36 20.28 -2.38
CA SER A 383 -11.06 18.85 -2.46
C SER A 383 -9.83 18.48 -3.31
N TYR A 384 -9.25 19.41 -4.09
CA TYR A 384 -8.09 19.13 -4.96
C TYR A 384 -6.74 19.67 -4.46
N LYS A 385 -6.62 19.95 -3.15
CA LYS A 385 -5.36 20.44 -2.53
C LYS A 385 -4.14 19.59 -2.88
N ASN A 386 -4.32 18.28 -2.98
CA ASN A 386 -3.24 17.34 -3.32
C ASN A 386 -2.81 17.46 -4.79
N VAL A 387 -3.75 17.63 -5.72
CA VAL A 387 -3.46 17.82 -7.16
C VAL A 387 -2.66 19.11 -7.37
N ARG A 388 -3.07 20.22 -6.73
CA ARG A 388 -2.32 21.48 -6.77
C ARG A 388 -0.90 21.30 -6.24
N ARG A 389 -0.74 20.63 -5.10
CA ARG A 389 0.58 20.34 -4.53
C ARG A 389 1.44 19.49 -5.48
N THR A 390 0.86 18.50 -6.14
CA THR A 390 1.53 17.65 -7.13
C THR A 390 2.02 18.47 -8.32
N LEU A 391 1.16 19.30 -8.91
CA LEU A 391 1.53 20.19 -10.02
C LEU A 391 2.60 21.21 -9.61
N SER A 392 2.45 21.88 -8.47
CA SER A 392 3.43 22.85 -7.97
C SER A 392 4.82 22.23 -7.79
N ARG A 393 4.89 21.02 -7.21
CA ARG A 393 6.16 20.29 -7.04
C ARG A 393 6.78 19.90 -8.38
N GLN A 394 5.97 19.59 -9.38
CA GLN A 394 6.48 19.24 -10.70
C GLN A 394 7.03 20.48 -11.42
N ILE A 395 6.30 21.61 -11.38
CA ILE A 395 6.76 22.89 -11.93
C ILE A 395 8.10 23.29 -11.31
N GLU A 396 8.22 23.17 -9.99
CA GLU A 396 9.46 23.47 -9.27
C GLU A 396 10.63 22.59 -9.75
N LYS A 397 10.42 21.28 -9.92
CA LYS A 397 11.45 20.37 -10.43
C LYS A 397 11.86 20.67 -11.87
N VAL A 398 10.91 20.96 -12.73
CA VAL A 398 11.17 21.32 -14.14
C VAL A 398 11.95 22.62 -14.19
N THR A 399 11.57 23.62 -13.39
CA THR A 399 12.27 24.91 -13.29
C THR A 399 13.70 24.72 -12.81
N GLN A 400 13.91 24.00 -11.70
CA GLN A 400 15.25 23.68 -11.19
C GLN A 400 16.11 22.93 -12.21
N ARG A 401 15.50 22.05 -13.01
CA ARG A 401 16.21 21.33 -14.07
C ARG A 401 16.63 22.27 -15.21
N ILE A 402 15.76 23.20 -15.62
CA ILE A 402 16.09 24.22 -16.61
C ILE A 402 17.24 25.10 -16.12
N ASP A 403 17.18 25.60 -14.88
CA ASP A 403 18.23 26.42 -14.29
C ASP A 403 19.58 25.68 -14.21
N ALA A 404 19.56 24.37 -13.92
CA ALA A 404 20.75 23.52 -13.92
C ALA A 404 21.34 23.33 -15.33
N LEU A 405 20.50 23.24 -16.37
CA LEU A 405 20.96 23.20 -17.76
C LEU A 405 21.55 24.56 -18.19
N ASP A 406 20.95 25.66 -17.76
CA ASP A 406 21.40 27.03 -18.08
C ASP A 406 22.72 27.41 -17.42
N SER A 407 22.92 26.97 -16.18
CA SER A 407 24.17 27.17 -15.45
C SER A 407 25.29 26.19 -15.85
N GLY A 408 25.00 25.21 -16.74
CA GLY A 408 25.95 24.15 -17.09
C GLY A 408 26.22 23.13 -15.97
N LEU A 409 25.47 23.20 -14.86
CA LEU A 409 25.53 22.22 -13.76
C LEU A 409 24.94 20.85 -14.14
N ALA A 410 24.20 20.79 -15.26
CA ALA A 410 23.64 19.57 -15.81
C ALA A 410 23.70 19.56 -17.35
N CYS A 411 23.67 18.37 -17.93
CA CYS A 411 23.38 18.14 -19.33
C CYS A 411 22.22 17.15 -19.49
N ALA A 412 21.50 17.24 -20.62
CA ALA A 412 20.53 16.23 -20.99
C ALA A 412 21.26 14.95 -21.44
N ASP A 413 20.78 13.80 -20.98
CA ASP A 413 21.32 12.49 -21.35
C ASP A 413 20.22 11.63 -22.00
N PRO A 414 20.13 11.61 -23.34
CA PRO A 414 19.14 10.80 -24.06
C PRO A 414 19.25 9.29 -23.78
N ASN A 415 20.42 8.85 -23.32
CA ASN A 415 20.74 7.45 -23.05
C ASN A 415 20.54 7.07 -21.58
N ALA A 416 20.05 7.99 -20.74
CA ALA A 416 19.89 7.70 -19.32
C ALA A 416 19.02 6.43 -19.13
N PRO A 417 19.44 5.53 -18.24
CA PRO A 417 18.79 4.23 -18.09
C PRO A 417 17.37 4.41 -17.58
N ARG A 418 16.44 3.65 -18.16
CA ARG A 418 15.06 3.61 -17.69
C ARG A 418 15.01 2.97 -16.31
N ARG A 419 14.35 3.66 -15.38
CA ARG A 419 14.22 3.19 -14.01
C ARG A 419 12.76 2.91 -13.66
N CYS A 420 12.56 1.90 -12.82
CA CYS A 420 11.28 1.58 -12.25
C CYS A 420 10.82 2.71 -11.33
N ARG A 421 9.60 3.20 -11.51
CA ARG A 421 9.07 4.29 -10.69
C ARG A 421 8.84 3.91 -9.22
N SER A 422 8.69 2.60 -8.94
CA SER A 422 8.39 2.05 -7.62
C SER A 422 9.63 1.79 -6.76
N CYS A 423 10.67 1.13 -7.31
CA CYS A 423 11.93 0.87 -6.58
C CYS A 423 13.10 1.76 -6.98
N MET A 424 12.99 2.55 -8.05
CA MET A 424 14.09 3.35 -8.63
C MET A 424 15.24 2.54 -9.25
N GLU A 425 15.19 1.21 -9.24
CA GLU A 425 16.16 0.37 -9.92
C GLU A 425 16.01 0.41 -11.45
N PRO A 426 17.07 0.14 -12.23
CA PRO A 426 16.97 -0.07 -13.67
C PRO A 426 15.88 -1.10 -14.02
N LEU A 427 15.12 -0.86 -15.10
CA LEU A 427 14.08 -1.81 -15.55
C LEU A 427 14.65 -3.19 -15.89
N THR A 428 15.92 -3.27 -16.28
CA THR A 428 16.64 -4.54 -16.52
C THR A 428 16.91 -5.34 -15.23
N SER A 429 16.85 -4.70 -14.07
CA SER A 429 17.10 -5.32 -12.75
C SER A 429 15.84 -5.42 -11.88
N CYS A 430 14.76 -4.75 -12.26
CA CYS A 430 13.49 -4.81 -11.55
C CYS A 430 12.68 -6.04 -11.98
N ASP A 431 12.33 -6.90 -11.02
CA ASP A 431 11.52 -8.11 -11.21
C ASP A 431 10.00 -7.85 -11.21
N GLY A 432 9.58 -6.59 -11.09
CA GLY A 432 8.16 -6.21 -11.03
C GLY A 432 7.49 -6.43 -9.67
N ARG A 433 8.16 -7.00 -8.66
CA ARG A 433 7.59 -7.28 -7.34
C ARG A 433 7.83 -6.16 -6.32
N CYS A 434 8.14 -4.96 -6.79
CA CYS A 434 8.58 -3.84 -5.96
C CYS A 434 7.46 -2.90 -5.48
N TRP A 435 6.21 -3.21 -5.81
CA TRP A 435 5.06 -2.34 -5.50
C TRP A 435 4.34 -2.77 -4.22
N GLY A 436 3.96 -1.78 -3.42
CA GLY A 436 3.05 -1.94 -2.28
C GLY A 436 3.37 -3.15 -1.39
N PHE A 437 2.40 -4.05 -1.29
CA PHE A 437 2.42 -5.23 -0.42
C PHE A 437 3.39 -6.32 -0.89
N TRP A 438 3.70 -6.35 -2.20
CA TRP A 438 4.58 -7.34 -2.84
C TRP A 438 6.05 -7.12 -2.53
N LYS A 439 6.38 -5.87 -2.18
CA LYS A 439 7.75 -5.39 -2.02
C LYS A 439 8.52 -6.32 -1.09
N THR A 440 9.38 -7.13 -1.69
CA THR A 440 10.48 -7.75 -0.97
C THR A 440 11.26 -6.60 -0.35
N LYS A 441 11.54 -6.67 0.96
CA LYS A 441 12.69 -5.92 1.44
C LYS A 441 13.82 -6.44 0.59
N GLN A 442 14.36 -5.60 -0.28
CA GLN A 442 15.76 -5.75 -0.62
C GLN A 442 16.47 -5.63 0.74
N THR A 443 16.65 -6.75 1.44
CA THR A 443 18.02 -7.10 1.71
C THR A 443 18.65 -7.11 0.34
N SER A 444 19.19 -5.97 -0.07
CA SER A 444 20.49 -6.05 -0.66
C SER A 444 21.24 -6.99 0.29
N SER A 445 21.33 -8.27 -0.06
CA SER A 445 22.66 -8.81 -0.23
C SER A 445 23.36 -7.70 -1.00
N LEU A 446 24.01 -6.82 -0.25
CA LEU A 446 25.13 -6.09 -0.77
C LEU A 446 25.88 -7.23 -1.45
N LYS A 447 25.84 -7.28 -2.79
CA LYS A 447 27.02 -7.78 -3.46
C LYS A 447 28.09 -6.95 -2.79
N GLU A 448 28.89 -7.57 -1.93
CA GLU A 448 30.11 -6.95 -1.45
C GLU A 448 30.69 -6.34 -2.71
N VAL A 449 30.59 -5.00 -2.78
CA VAL A 449 31.35 -4.28 -3.77
C VAL A 449 32.74 -4.68 -3.37
N ASP A 450 33.40 -5.46 -4.22
CA ASP A 450 34.76 -5.89 -3.99
C ASP A 450 35.58 -4.61 -3.87
N ILE A 451 35.75 -4.16 -2.62
CA ILE A 451 36.33 -2.86 -2.26
C ILE A 451 37.80 -2.85 -2.69
N SER A 452 38.36 -4.02 -3.02
CA SER A 452 39.68 -4.19 -3.60
C SER A 452 39.78 -3.72 -5.07
N LYS A 453 38.64 -3.56 -5.77
CA LYS A 453 38.58 -3.05 -7.16
C LYS A 453 38.15 -1.60 -7.29
N LEU A 454 37.72 -0.95 -6.20
CA LEU A 454 37.67 0.50 -6.14
C LEU A 454 39.11 0.98 -6.01
N GLY A 455 39.66 1.50 -7.11
CA GLY A 455 40.97 2.14 -7.10
C GLY A 455 41.05 3.12 -5.93
N LYS A 456 42.13 3.03 -5.14
CA LYS A 456 42.36 3.91 -3.98
C LYS A 456 42.11 5.34 -4.42
N ILE A 457 41.22 6.04 -3.71
CA ILE A 457 41.15 7.50 -3.75
C ILE A 457 42.49 7.98 -3.21
N GLN A 458 43.43 8.25 -4.10
CA GLN A 458 44.73 8.79 -3.77
C GLN A 458 44.55 10.27 -3.52
N ALA A 459 44.34 10.61 -2.25
CA ALA A 459 44.34 11.96 -1.68
C ALA A 459 43.30 12.93 -2.29
N ILE A 460 42.39 13.42 -1.44
CA ILE A 460 41.56 14.60 -1.74
C ILE A 460 42.11 15.72 -0.87
N SER A 461 42.55 16.79 -1.51
CA SER A 461 43.04 18.01 -0.89
C SER A 461 41.93 19.06 -0.82
N ILE A 462 42.11 20.06 0.05
CA ILE A 462 41.18 21.19 0.19
C ILE A 462 41.18 21.96 -1.14
N GLY A 463 40.05 21.92 -1.86
CA GLY A 463 39.88 22.53 -3.18
C GLY A 463 39.62 21.56 -4.34
N ASP A 464 39.68 20.24 -4.11
CA ASP A 464 39.43 19.24 -5.16
C ASP A 464 37.93 19.07 -5.47
N LEU A 465 37.62 18.93 -6.76
CA LEU A 465 36.27 18.71 -7.26
C LEU A 465 35.95 17.21 -7.26
N VAL A 466 35.09 16.77 -6.35
CA VAL A 466 34.68 15.35 -6.24
C VAL A 466 33.30 15.16 -6.87
N GLN A 467 33.16 14.22 -7.80
CA GLN A 467 31.86 13.92 -8.40
C GLN A 467 31.01 12.98 -7.51
N PRO A 468 29.69 13.22 -7.37
CA PRO A 468 28.85 12.47 -6.44
C PRO A 468 28.44 11.08 -6.96
N GLY A 469 28.46 10.09 -6.08
CA GLY A 469 27.80 8.79 -6.27
C GLY A 469 26.32 8.80 -5.86
N LEU A 470 25.56 7.79 -6.33
CA LEU A 470 24.10 7.81 -6.51
C LEU A 470 23.18 8.06 -5.28
N HIS A 471 23.66 8.14 -4.03
CA HIS A 471 22.79 8.17 -2.84
C HIS A 471 23.19 9.15 -1.73
N TRP A 472 23.78 10.28 -2.08
CA TRP A 472 24.42 11.20 -1.12
C TRP A 472 23.56 12.35 -0.55
N ASN A 473 22.24 12.42 -0.73
CA ASN A 473 21.49 13.65 -0.44
C ASN A 473 20.12 13.49 0.27
N GLU A 474 20.06 13.29 1.59
CA GLU A 474 18.87 13.72 2.36
C GLU A 474 19.25 14.45 3.67
N LEU A 475 19.15 15.79 3.65
CA LEU A 475 19.10 16.68 4.82
C LEU A 475 17.62 16.89 5.19
N ARG A 476 17.23 16.67 6.45
CA ARG A 476 15.86 16.96 6.92
C ARG A 476 15.86 18.07 7.97
N TYR A 477 15.04 19.10 7.75
CA TYR A 477 14.80 20.19 8.68
C TYR A 477 13.64 19.86 9.63
N GLY A 478 13.84 20.04 10.94
CA GLY A 478 12.82 19.86 11.96
C GLY A 478 12.82 20.98 13.00
N SER A 479 11.68 21.19 13.65
CA SER A 479 11.54 22.10 14.80
C SER A 479 11.29 21.28 16.06
N LYS A 480 11.99 21.58 17.16
CA LYS A 480 11.70 20.97 18.46
C LYS A 480 11.51 22.07 19.51
N VAL A 481 10.47 21.93 20.34
CA VAL A 481 10.24 22.80 21.50
C VAL A 481 11.03 22.23 22.67
N GLY A 482 11.90 23.04 23.27
CA GLY A 482 12.67 22.66 24.44
C GLY A 482 11.83 22.63 25.72
N PRO A 483 12.33 22.01 26.79
CA PRO A 483 11.68 22.02 28.11
C PRO A 483 11.57 23.43 28.73
N ASP A 484 12.21 24.43 28.12
CA ASP A 484 12.10 25.86 28.41
C ASP A 484 10.96 26.55 27.64
N GLY A 485 10.17 25.81 26.86
CA GLY A 485 9.07 26.32 26.04
C GLY A 485 9.49 26.99 24.73
N LYS A 486 10.79 27.01 24.37
CA LYS A 486 11.27 27.69 23.17
C LYS A 486 11.39 26.74 21.97
N THR A 487 10.85 27.14 20.82
CA THR A 487 10.96 26.38 19.57
C THR A 487 12.30 26.66 18.90
N ARG A 488 13.11 25.63 18.68
CA ARG A 488 14.38 25.71 17.94
C ARG A 488 14.27 24.94 16.63
N ARG A 489 14.68 25.55 15.52
CA ARG A 489 14.75 24.91 14.19
C ARG A 489 16.17 24.45 13.91
N GLY A 490 16.34 23.22 13.43
CA GLY A 490 17.65 22.67 13.06
C GLY A 490 17.55 21.61 11.97
N ALA A 491 18.66 21.34 11.29
CA ALA A 491 18.79 20.23 10.37
C ALA A 491 19.40 19.03 11.10
N VAL A 492 18.86 17.84 10.88
CA VAL A 492 19.46 16.57 11.31
C VAL A 492 19.94 15.85 10.06
N VAL A 493 21.23 15.50 10.03
CA VAL A 493 21.81 14.58 9.04
C VAL A 493 21.77 13.18 9.66
N GLU A 494 21.05 12.27 9.01
CA GLU A 494 20.98 10.87 9.42
C GLU A 494 22.09 10.10 8.68
N LEU A 495 23.05 9.54 9.43
CA LEU A 495 24.12 8.71 8.87
C LEU A 495 23.65 7.25 8.79
N LYS A 496 23.86 6.61 7.63
CA LYS A 496 23.77 5.15 7.49
C LYS A 496 25.15 4.50 7.69
N SER A 497 25.18 3.48 8.52
CA SER A 497 26.33 2.60 8.81
C SER A 497 26.79 1.79 7.60
N TRP A 498 28.09 1.46 7.52
CA TRP A 498 28.62 0.34 6.73
C TRP A 498 29.57 -0.54 7.57
N GLY A 499 29.21 -1.83 7.68
CA GLY A 499 30.09 -3.00 7.59
C GLY A 499 31.15 -3.35 8.65
N SER A 500 30.84 -4.40 9.44
CA SER A 500 31.69 -5.52 9.90
C SER A 500 33.23 -5.45 9.87
N GLY A 501 33.87 -5.77 11.01
CA GLY A 501 35.08 -6.60 11.01
C GLY A 501 36.18 -6.26 12.03
N SER A 502 36.28 -5.01 12.47
CA SER A 502 37.16 -4.59 13.56
C SER A 502 36.46 -3.51 14.37
N ASP A 503 36.46 -3.67 15.70
CA ASP A 503 35.55 -3.00 16.64
C ASP A 503 35.86 -1.52 16.91
N GLU A 504 36.01 -0.67 15.87
CA GLU A 504 36.04 0.78 16.03
C GLU A 504 35.41 1.51 14.82
N ILE A 505 34.27 2.19 15.03
CA ILE A 505 33.61 3.10 14.06
C ILE A 505 34.00 4.55 14.37
N ASP A 506 34.52 5.31 13.40
CA ASP A 506 34.67 6.78 13.50
C ASP A 506 33.41 7.50 12.96
N CYS A 507 32.81 8.39 13.75
CA CYS A 507 31.60 9.14 13.39
C CYS A 507 31.81 10.67 13.43
N VAL A 508 31.24 11.41 12.47
CA VAL A 508 31.24 12.90 12.46
C VAL A 508 29.80 13.41 12.36
N ALA A 509 29.42 14.31 13.28
CA ALA A 509 28.11 14.97 13.28
C ALA A 509 28.26 16.48 13.14
N VAL A 510 27.42 17.09 12.30
CA VAL A 510 27.35 18.55 12.13
C VAL A 510 26.04 19.05 12.76
N LYS A 511 26.15 20.03 13.66
CA LYS A 511 24.99 20.66 14.30
C LYS A 511 24.98 22.15 13.99
N TRP A 512 23.88 22.64 13.45
CA TRP A 512 23.63 24.07 13.32
C TRP A 512 23.01 24.61 14.61
N VAL A 513 23.58 25.66 15.21
CA VAL A 513 23.07 26.23 16.46
C VAL A 513 22.87 27.75 16.31
N ASP A 514 21.59 28.11 16.15
CA ASP A 514 20.98 29.40 16.43
C ASP A 514 21.32 30.63 15.55
N THR A 515 20.23 31.30 15.19
CA THR A 515 19.92 32.30 14.17
C THR A 515 20.50 33.72 14.34
N LYS A 516 21.56 33.90 15.14
CA LYS A 516 22.15 35.25 15.33
C LYS A 516 23.64 35.38 15.02
N LYS A 517 24.36 34.29 14.78
CA LYS A 517 25.82 34.34 14.54
C LYS A 517 26.31 33.55 13.33
N ASP A 518 25.42 32.90 12.56
CA ASP A 518 25.77 32.18 11.32
C ASP A 518 27.00 31.23 11.45
N GLU A 519 27.21 30.65 12.63
CA GLU A 519 28.33 29.73 12.89
C GLU A 519 27.89 28.26 12.73
N LEU A 520 28.68 27.50 11.98
CA LEU A 520 28.52 26.07 11.81
C LEU A 520 29.53 25.33 12.72
N LEU A 521 29.02 24.48 13.61
CA LEU A 521 29.84 23.74 14.57
C LEU A 521 29.96 22.28 14.13
N ILE A 522 31.21 21.85 13.92
CA ILE A 522 31.57 20.47 13.56
C ILE A 522 32.05 19.76 14.82
N TYR A 523 31.50 18.57 15.07
CA TYR A 523 31.89 17.71 16.18
C TYR A 523 32.33 16.35 15.66
N ARG A 524 33.45 15.84 16.18
CA ARG A 524 33.86 14.43 16.03
C ARG A 524 33.35 13.64 17.24
N TRP A 525 32.81 12.45 17.01
CA TRP A 525 32.48 11.51 18.09
C TRP A 525 33.43 10.30 17.98
N GLY A 526 33.90 9.83 19.14
CA GLY A 526 34.93 8.79 19.27
C GLY A 526 34.50 7.39 18.79
N THR A 527 35.40 6.43 18.99
CA THR A 527 35.34 5.08 18.43
C THR A 527 34.36 4.13 19.13
N LEU A 528 33.67 3.30 18.34
CA LEU A 528 32.64 2.35 18.79
C LEU A 528 33.20 0.93 18.94
N SER A 529 33.37 0.43 20.17
CA SER A 529 33.85 -0.95 20.44
C SER A 529 32.78 -1.90 21.01
N ARG A 530 33.05 -3.21 20.98
CA ARG A 530 32.12 -4.33 21.29
C ARG A 530 31.40 -4.26 22.64
N ASN A 531 31.86 -3.47 23.60
CA ASN A 531 31.28 -3.35 24.95
C ASN A 531 30.50 -2.04 25.18
N GLY A 532 30.11 -1.34 24.12
CA GLY A 532 29.34 -0.10 24.17
C GLY A 532 30.19 1.14 23.91
N ILE A 533 29.48 2.26 23.71
CA ILE A 533 30.08 3.57 23.36
C ILE A 533 30.85 4.10 24.57
N ARG A 534 32.17 4.27 24.46
CA ARG A 534 32.89 5.14 25.40
C ARG A 534 32.90 6.56 24.88
N MET A 535 32.18 7.42 25.60
CA MET A 535 32.16 8.85 25.37
C MET A 535 33.54 9.44 25.70
N TYR A 536 34.17 10.06 24.71
CA TYR A 536 35.21 11.04 24.96
C TYR A 536 34.71 12.40 24.46
N ASP A 537 35.09 13.43 25.21
CA ASP A 537 34.61 14.81 25.14
C ASP A 537 34.30 15.34 23.72
N LEU A 538 33.20 16.09 23.63
CA LEU A 538 32.84 16.90 22.46
C LEU A 538 33.94 17.92 22.17
N LYS A 539 34.95 17.55 21.38
CA LYS A 539 35.94 18.52 20.92
C LYS A 539 35.37 19.26 19.71
N LYS A 540 35.01 20.54 19.92
CA LYS A 540 34.76 21.49 18.83
C LYS A 540 36.03 21.55 17.99
N ILE A 541 35.97 21.08 16.74
CA ILE A 541 37.14 21.02 15.86
C ILE A 541 37.28 22.27 14.97
N GLY A 542 36.27 23.15 14.96
CA GLY A 542 36.35 24.44 14.29
C GLY A 542 35.02 25.18 14.25
N ASN A 543 35.09 26.45 13.81
CA ASN A 543 33.95 27.22 13.31
C ASN A 543 34.05 27.21 11.79
N ALA A 544 32.99 26.82 11.08
CA ALA A 544 32.88 27.12 9.66
C ALA A 544 32.07 28.40 9.48
N VAL A 545 32.64 29.35 8.73
CA VAL A 545 31.97 30.58 8.27
C VAL A 545 31.33 30.28 6.91
N LYS A 546 30.14 30.80 6.70
CA LYS A 546 29.32 30.68 5.48
C LYS A 546 30.07 31.20 4.24
N GLU A 547 30.15 30.39 3.20
CA GLU A 547 30.09 30.84 1.79
C GLU A 547 28.89 30.18 1.12
#